data_AF-A0A367IL39-F1
#
_entry.id   AF-A0A367IL39-F1
#
_cell.length_a   1.000
_cell.length_b   1.000
_cell.length_c   1.000
_cell.angle_alpha   90.00
_cell.angle_beta   90.00
_cell.angle_gamma   90.00
#
_symmetry.space_group_name_H-M   'P 1'
#
loop_
_entity.id
_entity.type
_entity.pdbx_description
1 polymer ?
#
loop_
_entity_poly.entity_id
_entity_poly.type
_entity_poly.pdbx_seq_one_letter_code
_entity_poly.pdbx_strand_id
1 'polypeptide(L)'
;MPSIDIVPEVFKADVGKATNKHSSKLFSTLTNKSVTYKNRVVLPPMCMYSANDGFFNDFHLAHYSSFALKGVGLIIIEATAVEARGRISINDAGLWSDDHIAPLKRIVDIIQSQGSVAALQIAHAGRKASGGSLWSGDKPTPKSEGGWPDEVVGPSNVPFSEAHPKPQALTIPELQQVKQSWVDAAIRADKAGVEVLEIHSAHG
;
A
#
# COMPACT_ATOMS: atom_id res chain seq x y z
N MET A 1 19.31 9.66 32.03
CA MET A 1 17.86 9.42 32.24
C MET A 1 17.59 7.98 31.87
N PRO A 2 16.84 7.20 32.65
CA PRO A 2 16.44 5.85 32.25
C PRO A 2 15.58 5.97 30.99
N SER A 3 15.83 5.14 29.98
CA SER A 3 14.93 4.99 28.84
C SER A 3 13.59 4.46 29.36
N ILE A 4 12.53 5.25 29.21
CA ILE A 4 11.17 4.79 29.47
C ILE A 4 10.78 3.97 28.25
N ASP A 5 10.82 2.64 28.38
CA ASP A 5 10.26 1.73 27.38
C ASP A 5 8.73 1.86 27.43
N ILE A 6 8.18 2.72 26.56
CA ILE A 6 6.75 2.79 26.32
C ILE A 6 6.39 1.57 25.47
N VAL A 7 6.04 0.47 26.14
CA VAL A 7 5.39 -0.67 25.47
C VAL A 7 3.94 -0.25 25.19
N PRO A 8 3.50 -0.16 23.91
CA PRO A 8 2.11 0.18 23.63
C PRO A 8 1.22 -0.92 24.19
N GLU A 9 0.43 -0.60 25.20
CA GLU A 9 -0.62 -1.50 25.66
C GLU A 9 -1.65 -1.59 24.52
N VAL A 10 -1.70 -2.73 23.84
CA VAL A 10 -2.64 -2.95 22.74
C VAL A 10 -4.04 -2.87 23.32
N PHE A 11 -4.81 -1.87 22.90
CA PHE A 11 -6.20 -1.73 23.31
C PHE A 11 -7.01 -2.89 22.70
N LYS A 12 -7.13 -3.98 23.47
CA LYS A 12 -8.01 -5.10 23.16
C LYS A 12 -9.43 -4.74 23.60
N ALA A 13 -10.08 -3.85 22.86
CA ALA A 13 -11.53 -3.71 23.01
C ALA A 13 -12.20 -5.02 22.57
N ASP A 14 -13.12 -5.51 23.40
CA ASP A 14 -14.15 -6.45 22.96
C ASP A 14 -15.01 -5.76 21.90
N VAL A 15 -14.58 -5.85 20.64
CA VAL A 15 -15.35 -5.42 19.49
C VAL A 15 -16.71 -6.10 19.47
N GLY A 16 -17.77 -5.31 19.28
CA GLY A 16 -19.10 -5.84 19.01
C GLY A 16 -20.04 -6.01 20.22
N LYS A 17 -19.75 -5.42 21.39
CA LYS A 17 -20.73 -5.36 22.50
C LYS A 17 -21.87 -4.34 22.29
N ALA A 18 -22.26 -4.05 21.05
CA ALA A 18 -23.58 -3.48 20.79
C ALA A 18 -24.60 -4.63 20.97
N THR A 19 -25.01 -4.84 22.22
CA THR A 19 -25.81 -5.97 22.73
C THR A 19 -27.28 -5.94 22.27
N ASN A 20 -27.53 -5.90 20.96
CA ASN A 20 -28.90 -6.01 20.45
C ASN A 20 -29.09 -7.24 19.55
N LYS A 21 -30.27 -7.86 19.74
CA LYS A 21 -30.73 -9.17 19.24
C LYS A 21 -30.77 -9.32 17.70
N HIS A 22 -30.35 -8.28 16.97
CA HIS A 22 -30.15 -8.25 15.53
C HIS A 22 -28.67 -7.99 15.22
N SER A 23 -27.81 -8.98 15.49
CA SER A 23 -26.37 -8.84 15.30
C SER A 23 -26.04 -8.75 13.81
N SER A 24 -25.74 -7.54 13.32
CA SER A 24 -25.23 -7.34 11.96
C SER A 24 -23.96 -8.16 11.75
N LYS A 25 -23.88 -8.91 10.64
CA LYS A 25 -22.64 -9.62 10.27
C LYS A 25 -21.48 -8.65 10.06
N LEU A 26 -21.74 -7.38 9.74
CA LEU A 26 -20.71 -6.37 9.54
C LEU A 26 -19.79 -6.21 10.76
N PHE A 27 -20.35 -6.28 11.98
CA PHE A 27 -19.59 -6.12 13.22
C PHE A 27 -19.18 -7.45 13.87
N SER A 28 -19.40 -8.57 13.18
CA SER A 28 -18.93 -9.88 13.63
C SER A 28 -17.47 -10.10 13.23
N THR A 29 -16.74 -10.86 14.03
CA THR A 29 -15.38 -11.29 13.69
C THR A 29 -15.38 -12.17 12.45
N LEU A 30 -14.24 -12.17 11.75
CA LEU A 30 -13.95 -13.04 10.62
C LEU A 30 -12.53 -13.57 10.80
N THR A 31 -12.34 -14.87 10.66
CA THR A 31 -11.00 -15.46 10.62
C THR A 31 -10.74 -15.96 9.21
N ASN A 32 -9.59 -15.60 8.66
CA ASN A 32 -9.07 -16.13 7.39
C ASN A 32 -7.63 -16.60 7.64
N LYS A 33 -7.36 -17.88 7.40
CA LYS A 33 -6.09 -18.53 7.79
C LYS A 33 -5.78 -18.27 9.27
N SER A 34 -4.62 -17.69 9.57
CA SER A 34 -4.16 -17.37 10.93
C SER A 34 -4.57 -15.98 11.42
N VAL A 35 -5.27 -15.19 10.61
CA VAL A 35 -5.60 -13.79 10.92
C VAL A 35 -7.08 -13.67 11.32
N THR A 36 -7.35 -12.98 12.42
CA THR A 36 -8.70 -12.69 12.90
C THR A 36 -8.97 -11.18 12.87
N TYR A 37 -9.95 -10.78 12.07
CA TYR A 37 -10.42 -9.40 11.99
C TYR A 37 -11.49 -9.13 13.05
N LYS A 38 -11.37 -7.98 13.72
CA LYS A 38 -12.28 -7.53 14.78
C LYS A 38 -13.70 -7.19 14.27
N ASN A 39 -13.85 -6.96 12.97
CA ASN A 39 -15.12 -6.83 12.26
C ASN A 39 -14.88 -7.02 10.74
N ARG A 40 -15.93 -6.86 9.92
CA ARG A 40 -15.87 -7.02 8.46
C ARG A 40 -15.75 -5.70 7.71
N VAL A 41 -15.37 -4.61 8.39
CA VAL A 41 -15.13 -3.30 7.77
C VAL A 41 -13.70 -3.28 7.26
N VAL A 42 -13.54 -2.99 5.96
CA VAL A 42 -12.24 -2.93 5.28
C VAL A 42 -12.04 -1.52 4.76
N LEU A 43 -10.87 -0.93 5.06
CA LEU A 43 -10.37 0.21 4.30
C LEU A 43 -9.62 -0.33 3.07
N PRO A 44 -10.11 -0.10 1.85
CA PRO A 44 -9.42 -0.54 0.64
C PRO A 44 -8.14 0.28 0.42
N PRO A 45 -7.21 -0.21 -0.43
CA PRO A 45 -6.03 0.57 -0.79
C PRO A 45 -6.45 1.79 -1.60
N MET A 46 -6.11 2.99 -1.10
CA MET A 46 -6.41 4.27 -1.73
C MET A 46 -5.12 5.09 -1.81
N CYS A 47 -4.61 5.34 -3.02
CA CYS A 47 -3.39 6.13 -3.21
C CYS A 47 -3.57 7.53 -2.63
N MET A 48 -2.60 7.94 -1.82
CA MET A 48 -2.61 9.24 -1.16
C MET A 48 -1.77 10.28 -1.90
N TYR A 49 -0.91 9.83 -2.83
CA TYR A 49 -0.05 10.71 -3.63
C TYR A 49 0.76 11.67 -2.75
N SER A 50 1.26 11.15 -1.63
CA SER A 50 1.87 11.94 -0.54
C SER A 50 3.24 11.42 -0.13
N ALA A 51 3.78 10.40 -0.82
CA ALA A 51 5.13 9.91 -0.59
C ALA A 51 6.17 10.82 -1.24
N ASN A 52 7.38 10.79 -0.68
CA ASN A 52 8.54 11.40 -1.29
C ASN A 52 9.53 10.28 -1.63
N ASP A 53 9.85 10.13 -2.90
CA ASP A 53 10.69 9.05 -3.42
C ASP A 53 10.29 7.64 -2.93
N GLY A 54 8.99 7.36 -2.86
CA GLY A 54 8.49 6.08 -2.36
C GLY A 54 8.41 5.96 -0.84
N PHE A 55 9.01 6.86 -0.09
CA PHE A 55 9.01 6.79 1.37
C PHE A 55 7.67 7.25 1.96
N PHE A 56 7.09 6.35 2.76
CA PHE A 56 6.06 6.69 3.72
C PHE A 56 6.54 7.75 4.71
N ASN A 57 5.62 8.56 5.23
CA ASN A 57 5.93 9.70 6.09
C ASN A 57 4.79 10.02 7.07
N ASP A 58 4.88 11.13 7.79
CA ASP A 58 3.90 11.52 8.82
C ASP A 58 2.48 11.72 8.29
N PHE A 59 2.31 12.09 7.01
CA PHE A 59 0.99 12.17 6.40
C PHE A 59 0.30 10.80 6.45
N HIS A 60 1.01 9.76 5.99
CA HIS A 60 0.49 8.40 5.94
C HIS A 60 0.24 7.86 7.35
N LEU A 61 1.13 8.17 8.30
CA LEU A 61 0.91 7.82 9.70
C LEU A 61 -0.39 8.42 10.23
N ALA A 62 -0.59 9.73 10.07
CA ALA A 62 -1.81 10.40 10.52
C ALA A 62 -3.06 9.82 9.83
N HIS A 63 -2.98 9.59 8.52
CA HIS A 63 -4.05 9.03 7.71
C HIS A 63 -4.50 7.65 8.23
N TYR A 64 -3.59 6.67 8.28
CA TYR A 64 -3.94 5.31 8.69
C TYR A 64 -4.24 5.19 10.18
N SER A 65 -3.58 5.99 11.03
CA SER A 65 -3.93 6.09 12.46
C SER A 65 -5.39 6.50 12.64
N SER A 66 -5.88 7.44 11.82
CA SER A 66 -7.26 7.94 11.93
C SER A 66 -8.30 6.84 11.68
N PHE A 67 -8.03 5.88 10.78
CA PHE A 67 -8.90 4.74 10.53
C PHE A 67 -8.77 3.66 11.61
N ALA A 68 -7.54 3.41 12.06
CA ALA A 68 -7.27 2.43 13.10
C ALA A 68 -8.00 2.81 14.42
N LEU A 69 -7.93 4.09 14.79
CA LEU A 69 -8.63 4.67 15.95
C LEU A 69 -10.16 4.60 15.83
N LYS A 70 -10.71 4.59 14.61
CA LYS A 70 -12.16 4.49 14.35
C LYS A 70 -12.66 3.05 14.28
N GLY A 71 -11.81 2.06 14.54
CA GLY A 71 -12.22 0.67 14.69
C GLY A 71 -12.37 -0.12 13.40
N VAL A 72 -11.75 0.30 12.29
CA VAL A 72 -11.71 -0.49 11.05
C VAL A 72 -11.06 -1.86 11.30
N GLY A 73 -11.64 -2.94 10.76
CA GLY A 73 -11.17 -4.31 11.00
C GLY A 73 -9.87 -4.63 10.26
N LEU A 74 -9.83 -4.30 8.98
CA LEU A 74 -8.68 -4.49 8.08
C LEU A 74 -8.35 -3.16 7.39
N ILE A 75 -7.10 -2.71 7.49
CA ILE A 75 -6.62 -1.51 6.81
C ILE A 75 -5.61 -1.93 5.76
N ILE A 76 -5.98 -1.80 4.49
CA ILE A 76 -5.07 -2.06 3.37
C ILE A 76 -4.38 -0.74 3.00
N ILE A 77 -3.09 -0.67 3.27
CA ILE A 77 -2.21 0.43 2.90
C ILE A 77 -2.15 0.51 1.36
N GLU A 78 -2.03 1.73 0.84
CA GLU A 78 -2.15 2.07 -0.57
C GLU A 78 -1.24 1.27 -1.50
N ALA A 79 -1.56 1.30 -2.80
CA ALA A 79 -0.77 0.65 -3.84
C ALA A 79 0.70 1.07 -3.73
N THR A 80 1.54 0.14 -3.29
CA THR A 80 2.94 0.40 -2.96
C THR A 80 3.83 -0.24 -4.01
N ALA A 81 4.59 0.59 -4.72
CA ALA A 81 5.32 0.16 -5.90
C ALA A 81 6.47 -0.81 -5.57
N VAL A 82 6.53 -1.93 -6.28
CA VAL A 82 7.61 -2.92 -6.15
C VAL A 82 8.92 -2.48 -6.83
N GLU A 83 8.84 -1.49 -7.72
CA GLU A 83 9.95 -0.84 -8.41
C GLU A 83 9.71 0.67 -8.47
N ALA A 84 10.76 1.49 -8.48
CA ALA A 84 10.63 2.95 -8.59
C ALA A 84 9.87 3.39 -9.86
N ARG A 85 10.17 2.73 -11.00
CA ARG A 85 9.47 2.95 -12.29
C ARG A 85 8.03 2.40 -12.31
N GLY A 86 7.68 1.56 -11.34
CA GLY A 86 6.37 0.91 -11.22
C GLY A 86 5.33 1.75 -10.47
N ARG A 87 5.69 2.94 -10.00
CA ARG A 87 4.76 3.89 -9.39
C ARG A 87 3.75 4.42 -10.42
N ILE A 88 2.51 4.70 -9.99
CA ILE A 88 1.54 5.43 -10.82
C ILE A 88 2.03 6.88 -10.93
N SER A 89 2.33 7.53 -9.81
CA SER A 89 2.82 8.91 -9.79
C SER A 89 4.16 9.10 -9.11
N ILE A 90 4.76 10.29 -9.31
CA ILE A 90 5.99 10.71 -8.61
C ILE A 90 5.84 10.73 -7.08
N ASN A 91 4.60 10.75 -6.57
CA ASN A 91 4.29 10.83 -5.14
C ASN A 91 3.70 9.52 -4.57
N ASP A 92 3.81 8.41 -5.29
CA ASP A 92 3.35 7.11 -4.80
C ASP A 92 4.36 6.48 -3.84
N ALA A 93 3.84 5.69 -2.90
CA ALA A 93 4.63 4.88 -1.99
C ALA A 93 5.37 3.74 -2.72
N GLY A 94 6.46 3.28 -2.11
CA GLY A 94 7.39 2.30 -2.64
C GLY A 94 7.88 1.29 -1.61
N LEU A 95 8.30 0.12 -2.11
CA LEU A 95 8.89 -0.95 -1.30
C LEU A 95 9.97 -1.72 -2.07
N TRP A 96 10.75 -1.03 -2.90
CA TRP A 96 11.82 -1.61 -3.73
C TRP A 96 13.19 -1.66 -3.05
N SER A 97 13.34 -1.00 -1.89
CA SER A 97 14.59 -0.96 -1.09
C SER A 97 14.28 -1.30 0.36
N ASP A 98 15.26 -1.88 1.06
CA ASP A 98 15.16 -2.18 2.50
C ASP A 98 15.00 -0.89 3.34
N ASP A 99 15.42 0.27 2.83
CA ASP A 99 15.21 1.56 3.49
C ASP A 99 13.72 1.94 3.62
N HIS A 100 12.85 1.39 2.77
CA HIS A 100 11.39 1.60 2.84
C HIS A 100 10.73 0.83 4.01
N ILE A 101 11.42 -0.16 4.59
CA ILE A 101 10.85 -1.03 5.63
C ILE A 101 10.55 -0.21 6.89
N ALA A 102 11.50 0.58 7.39
CA ALA A 102 11.33 1.27 8.67
C ALA A 102 10.16 2.28 8.67
N PRO A 103 9.99 3.12 7.63
CA PRO A 103 8.83 4.00 7.53
C PRO A 103 7.49 3.25 7.42
N LEU A 104 7.43 2.17 6.63
CA LEU A 104 6.23 1.32 6.54
C LEU A 104 5.91 0.68 7.89
N LYS A 105 6.93 0.14 8.57
CA LYS A 105 6.78 -0.50 9.88
C LYS A 105 6.12 0.42 10.90
N ARG A 106 6.48 1.72 10.92
CA ARG A 106 5.86 2.70 11.83
C ARG A 106 4.35 2.83 11.61
N ILE A 107 3.88 2.69 10.36
CA ILE A 107 2.45 2.69 10.02
C ILE A 107 1.79 1.38 10.44
N VAL A 108 2.44 0.24 10.16
CA VAL A 108 1.96 -1.09 10.57
C VAL A 108 1.79 -1.16 12.10
N ASP A 109 2.80 -0.73 12.85
CA ASP A 109 2.82 -0.79 14.32
C ASP A 109 1.66 0.03 14.92
N ILE A 110 1.37 1.23 14.39
CA ILE A 110 0.26 2.03 14.91
C ILE A 110 -1.10 1.41 14.54
N ILE A 111 -1.27 0.84 13.35
CA ILE A 111 -2.51 0.14 12.95
C ILE A 111 -2.80 -1.03 13.91
N GLN A 112 -1.79 -1.86 14.16
CA GLN A 112 -1.87 -3.04 15.02
C GLN A 112 -2.08 -2.68 16.49
N SER A 113 -1.47 -1.61 16.98
CA SER A 113 -1.66 -1.15 18.37
C SER A 113 -3.12 -0.81 18.71
N GLN A 114 -3.94 -0.49 17.70
CA GLN A 114 -5.37 -0.20 17.84
C GLN A 114 -6.26 -1.44 17.54
N GLY A 115 -5.67 -2.63 17.46
CA GLY A 115 -6.35 -3.90 17.23
C GLY A 115 -6.92 -4.07 15.81
N SER A 116 -6.46 -3.27 14.85
CA SER A 116 -6.80 -3.44 13.43
C SER A 116 -5.72 -4.28 12.76
N VAL A 117 -6.10 -5.09 11.77
CA VAL A 117 -5.11 -5.84 10.99
C VAL A 117 -4.48 -4.92 9.95
N ALA A 118 -3.15 -4.88 9.93
CA ALA A 118 -2.39 -4.12 8.94
C ALA A 118 -2.16 -4.96 7.67
N ALA A 119 -2.64 -4.44 6.55
CA ALA A 119 -2.46 -5.03 5.23
C ALA A 119 -1.76 -4.06 4.29
N LEU A 120 -1.19 -4.59 3.21
CA LEU A 120 -0.51 -3.79 2.19
C LEU A 120 -0.91 -4.30 0.80
N GLN A 121 -1.24 -3.39 -0.10
CA GLN A 121 -1.30 -3.71 -1.52
C GLN A 121 0.05 -3.40 -2.16
N ILE A 122 0.73 -4.41 -2.71
CA ILE A 122 1.91 -4.19 -3.56
C ILE A 122 1.49 -4.12 -5.02
N ALA A 123 2.16 -3.26 -5.80
CA ALA A 123 1.69 -2.88 -7.13
C ALA A 123 2.83 -2.59 -8.12
N HIS A 124 2.48 -2.64 -9.41
CA HIS A 124 3.27 -2.09 -10.50
C HIS A 124 2.31 -1.52 -11.56
N ALA A 125 2.34 -0.20 -11.78
CA ALA A 125 1.40 0.52 -12.64
C ALA A 125 1.57 0.23 -14.14
N GLY A 126 2.70 -0.35 -14.53
CA GLY A 126 2.95 -0.78 -15.90
C GLY A 126 2.81 0.38 -16.87
N ARG A 127 2.00 0.22 -17.92
CA ARG A 127 1.78 1.24 -18.96
C ARG A 127 1.04 2.50 -18.49
N LYS A 128 0.55 2.53 -17.25
CA LYS A 128 -0.06 3.70 -16.60
C LYS A 128 0.89 4.40 -15.61
N ALA A 129 2.14 3.94 -15.53
CA ALA A 129 3.17 4.57 -14.72
C ALA A 129 3.59 5.95 -15.27
N SER A 130 4.40 6.67 -14.48
CA SER A 130 4.89 8.01 -14.84
C SER A 130 3.77 9.04 -15.03
N GLY A 131 2.74 8.96 -14.21
CA GLY A 131 1.65 9.92 -14.09
C GLY A 131 1.86 10.97 -12.99
N GLY A 132 0.89 11.87 -12.92
CA GLY A 132 0.74 12.85 -11.85
C GLY A 132 -0.30 12.40 -10.83
N SER A 133 -0.30 13.05 -9.67
CA SER A 133 -1.35 12.87 -8.68
C SER A 133 -2.72 13.35 -9.19
N LEU A 134 -3.80 12.92 -8.54
CA LEU A 134 -5.15 13.41 -8.81
C LEU A 134 -5.24 14.95 -8.74
N TRP A 135 -4.49 15.57 -7.83
CA TRP A 135 -4.45 17.03 -7.64
C TRP A 135 -3.72 17.76 -8.77
N SER A 136 -2.84 17.06 -9.49
CA SER A 136 -2.11 17.59 -10.66
C SER A 136 -2.83 17.35 -11.99
N GLY A 137 -4.05 16.81 -11.94
CA GLY A 137 -4.92 16.61 -13.10
C GLY A 137 -4.89 15.21 -13.69
N ASP A 138 -4.36 14.20 -12.96
CA ASP A 138 -4.36 12.79 -13.39
C ASP A 138 -3.85 12.59 -14.83
N LYS A 139 -2.73 13.25 -15.13
CA LYS A 139 -2.10 13.26 -16.46
C LYS A 139 -0.71 12.66 -16.39
N PRO A 140 -0.20 12.10 -17.50
CA PRO A 140 1.20 11.73 -17.63
C PRO A 140 2.15 12.88 -17.25
N THR A 141 3.17 12.57 -16.46
CA THR A 141 4.16 13.54 -15.99
C THR A 141 5.39 13.52 -16.90
N PRO A 142 5.80 14.65 -17.49
CA PRO A 142 6.99 14.73 -18.32
C PRO A 142 8.26 14.65 -17.46
N LYS A 143 9.40 14.33 -18.10
CA LYS A 143 10.71 14.30 -17.42
C LYS A 143 11.07 15.60 -16.71
N SER A 144 10.70 16.75 -17.29
CA SER A 144 10.94 18.07 -16.71
C SER A 144 10.24 18.29 -15.37
N GLU A 145 9.24 17.48 -15.04
CA GLU A 145 8.46 17.52 -13.80
C GLU A 145 8.73 16.29 -12.91
N GLY A 146 9.79 15.53 -13.20
CA GLY A 146 10.19 14.36 -12.41
C GLY A 146 9.58 13.02 -12.86
N GLY A 147 8.85 12.99 -13.97
CA GLY A 147 8.37 11.74 -14.56
C GLY A 147 9.47 10.94 -15.27
N TRP A 148 9.15 9.70 -15.63
CA TRP A 148 10.02 8.73 -16.29
C TRP A 148 9.35 8.07 -17.51
N PRO A 149 8.83 8.85 -18.50
CA PRO A 149 8.06 8.31 -19.61
C PRO A 149 8.81 7.25 -20.43
N ASP A 150 10.15 7.34 -20.50
CA ASP A 150 10.97 6.41 -21.26
C ASP A 150 11.22 5.07 -20.53
N GLU A 151 10.91 4.98 -19.23
CA GLU A 151 11.10 3.77 -18.42
C GLU A 151 9.80 2.99 -18.21
N VAL A 152 8.69 3.50 -18.75
CA VAL A 152 7.38 2.84 -18.67
C VAL A 152 7.43 1.51 -19.41
N VAL A 153 6.94 0.45 -18.77
CA VAL A 153 6.97 -0.92 -19.31
C VAL A 153 5.58 -1.54 -19.37
N GLY A 154 5.41 -2.51 -20.26
CA GLY A 154 4.16 -3.25 -20.42
C GLY A 154 4.35 -4.59 -21.13
N PRO A 155 3.29 -5.39 -21.25
CA PRO A 155 3.34 -6.66 -21.98
C PRO A 155 3.53 -6.48 -23.49
N SER A 156 3.22 -5.29 -24.02
CA SER A 156 3.39 -4.89 -25.41
C SER A 156 3.70 -3.39 -25.46
N ASN A 157 4.02 -2.87 -26.65
CA ASN A 157 4.32 -1.46 -26.88
C ASN A 157 3.08 -0.59 -27.13
N VAL A 158 1.93 -0.98 -26.55
CA VAL A 158 0.63 -0.31 -26.75
C VAL A 158 0.33 0.60 -25.55
N PRO A 159 0.27 1.93 -25.75
CA PRO A 159 -0.02 2.87 -24.66
C PRO A 159 -1.44 2.67 -24.10
N PHE A 160 -1.68 3.17 -22.89
CA PHE A 160 -3.02 3.17 -22.29
C PHE A 160 -3.98 4.12 -23.01
N SER A 161 -3.49 5.31 -23.37
CA SER A 161 -4.18 6.29 -24.22
C SER A 161 -3.16 7.12 -25.01
N GLU A 162 -3.63 7.96 -25.94
CA GLU A 162 -2.75 8.83 -26.74
C GLU A 162 -1.90 9.79 -25.91
N ALA A 163 -2.35 10.15 -24.71
CA ALA A 163 -1.58 11.01 -23.81
C ALA A 163 -0.46 10.25 -23.07
N HIS A 164 -0.60 8.93 -22.89
CA HIS A 164 0.32 8.13 -22.08
C HIS A 164 1.60 7.78 -22.84
N PRO A 165 2.73 7.59 -22.12
CA PRO A 165 3.96 7.12 -22.74
C PRO A 165 3.74 5.77 -23.42
N LYS A 166 4.44 5.58 -24.55
CA LYS A 166 4.49 4.27 -25.20
C LYS A 166 5.34 3.33 -24.34
N PRO A 167 4.77 2.27 -23.74
CA PRO A 167 5.54 1.36 -22.90
C PRO A 167 6.57 0.59 -23.72
N GLN A 168 7.69 0.26 -23.10
CA GLN A 168 8.61 -0.76 -23.60
C GLN A 168 8.00 -2.14 -23.36
N ALA A 169 7.98 -2.98 -24.39
CA ALA A 169 7.51 -4.35 -24.27
C ALA A 169 8.56 -5.18 -23.53
N LEU A 170 8.20 -5.75 -22.37
CA LEU A 170 9.11 -6.55 -21.57
C LEU A 170 9.48 -7.85 -22.29
N THR A 171 10.77 -8.17 -22.27
CA THR A 171 11.29 -9.48 -22.64
C THR A 171 11.05 -10.49 -21.52
N ILE A 172 11.19 -11.79 -21.81
CA ILE A 172 11.06 -12.85 -20.79
C ILE A 172 12.05 -12.66 -19.62
N PRO A 173 13.35 -12.35 -19.85
CA PRO A 173 14.27 -12.06 -18.75
C PRO A 173 13.83 -10.87 -17.88
N GLU A 174 13.36 -9.79 -18.49
CA GLU A 174 12.89 -8.61 -17.74
C GLU A 174 11.59 -8.91 -16.97
N LEU A 175 10.69 -9.75 -17.52
CA LEU A 175 9.53 -10.24 -16.77
C LEU A 175 9.93 -11.03 -15.52
N GLN A 176 11.01 -11.83 -15.59
CA GLN A 176 11.52 -12.53 -14.40
C GLN A 176 12.11 -11.55 -13.38
N GLN A 177 12.76 -10.48 -13.83
CA GLN A 177 13.25 -9.43 -12.94
C GLN A 177 12.09 -8.72 -12.23
N VAL A 178 11.06 -8.31 -12.97
CA VAL A 178 9.86 -7.71 -12.36
C VAL A 178 9.23 -8.66 -11.35
N LYS A 179 9.10 -9.95 -11.70
CA LYS A 179 8.60 -10.98 -10.75
C LYS A 179 9.44 -11.04 -9.47
N GLN A 180 10.76 -10.93 -9.59
CA GLN A 180 11.65 -10.89 -8.43
C GLN A 180 11.40 -9.64 -7.58
N SER A 181 11.17 -8.48 -8.20
CA SER A 181 10.80 -7.25 -7.48
C SER A 181 9.52 -7.42 -6.64
N TRP A 182 8.51 -8.14 -7.16
CA TRP A 182 7.31 -8.50 -6.39
C TRP A 182 7.62 -9.41 -5.20
N VAL A 183 8.50 -10.41 -5.38
CA VAL A 183 8.94 -11.31 -4.30
C VAL A 183 9.68 -10.51 -3.22
N ASP A 184 10.61 -9.66 -3.61
CA ASP A 184 11.41 -8.88 -2.66
C ASP A 184 10.53 -7.88 -1.90
N ALA A 185 9.56 -7.24 -2.57
CA ALA A 185 8.59 -6.37 -1.91
C ALA A 185 7.72 -7.14 -0.90
N ALA A 186 7.29 -8.36 -1.22
CA ALA A 186 6.55 -9.22 -0.29
C ALA A 186 7.38 -9.57 0.96
N ILE A 187 8.66 -9.91 0.77
CA ILE A 187 9.60 -10.17 1.88
C ILE A 187 9.80 -8.92 2.74
N ARG A 188 9.91 -7.74 2.13
CA ARG A 188 10.03 -6.47 2.86
C ARG A 188 8.76 -6.12 3.62
N ALA A 189 7.59 -6.41 3.05
CA ALA A 189 6.30 -6.22 3.73
C ALA A 189 6.18 -7.10 4.97
N ASP A 190 6.59 -8.36 4.87
CA ASP A 190 6.67 -9.31 5.99
C ASP A 190 7.63 -8.79 7.09
N LYS A 191 8.84 -8.35 6.71
CA LYS A 191 9.80 -7.71 7.64
C LYS A 191 9.23 -6.46 8.32
N ALA A 192 8.34 -5.72 7.66
CA ALA A 192 7.67 -4.55 8.23
C ALA A 192 6.50 -4.91 9.17
N GLY A 193 6.12 -6.19 9.25
CA GLY A 193 5.04 -6.69 10.11
C GLY A 193 3.65 -6.73 9.46
N VAL A 194 3.57 -6.62 8.13
CA VAL A 194 2.30 -6.72 7.39
C VAL A 194 1.71 -8.13 7.54
N GLU A 195 0.45 -8.23 7.95
CA GLU A 195 -0.21 -9.53 8.21
C GLU A 195 -0.98 -10.07 7.00
N VAL A 196 -1.37 -9.18 6.09
CA VAL A 196 -2.12 -9.53 4.87
C VAL A 196 -1.54 -8.76 3.68
N LEU A 197 -1.15 -9.49 2.65
CA LEU A 197 -0.63 -8.91 1.42
C LEU A 197 -1.67 -9.04 0.30
N GLU A 198 -1.93 -7.94 -0.40
CA GLU A 198 -2.76 -7.91 -1.60
C GLU A 198 -1.89 -7.68 -2.84
N ILE A 199 -2.06 -8.51 -3.87
CA ILE A 199 -1.39 -8.36 -5.16
C ILE A 199 -2.27 -7.54 -6.08
N HIS A 200 -1.82 -6.35 -6.47
CA HIS A 200 -2.60 -5.53 -7.40
C HIS A 200 -2.52 -6.09 -8.84
N SER A 201 -3.56 -6.79 -9.27
CA SER A 201 -3.72 -7.32 -10.64
C SER A 201 -5.01 -6.81 -11.31
N ALA A 202 -5.27 -5.51 -11.21
CA ALA A 202 -6.52 -4.86 -11.62
C ALA A 202 -6.22 -3.42 -12.12
N HIS A 203 -7.26 -2.64 -12.43
CA HIS A 203 -7.19 -1.19 -12.77
C HIS A 203 -6.33 -0.78 -14.00
N GLY A 204 -5.88 -1.73 -14.80
CA GLY A 204 -5.35 -1.51 -16.17
C GLY A 204 -3.97 -2.10 -16.38
#